data_AF-A0A7V7BZG7-F1
#
_entry.id   AF-A0A7V7BZG7-F1
#
_cell.length_a   1.000
_cell.length_b   1.000
_cell.length_c   1.000
_cell.angle_alpha   90.00
_cell.angle_beta   90.00
_cell.angle_gamma   90.00
#
_symmetry.space_group_name_H-M   'P 1'
#
loop_
_entity.id
_entity.type
_entity.pdbx_description
1 polymer ?
#
loop_
_entity_poly.entity_id
_entity_poly.type
_entity_poly.pdbx_seq_one_letter_code
_entity_poly.pdbx_strand_id
1 'polypeptide(L)'
;LGVARIAGIMAAKRTHELVPLCHPLMLTKVSVDIVPDTALPGLRVTALARVTGKTGVEMEALTAASVACLTIYDMAKAVDRGMVIGGIRLVEKTGGKSGDYRAGER
;
A
#
# COMPACT_ATOMS: atom_id res chain seq x y z
N LEU A 1 4.85 -14.65 -2.75
CA LEU A 1 3.88 -13.56 -2.48
C LEU A 1 3.55 -13.36 -1.00
N GLY A 2 3.49 -14.41 -0.17
CA GLY A 2 3.19 -14.26 1.27
C GLY A 2 4.13 -13.31 2.02
N VAL A 3 5.45 -13.38 1.75
CA VAL A 3 6.46 -12.48 2.32
C VAL A 3 6.16 -11.01 2.01
N ALA A 4 5.82 -10.68 0.76
CA ALA A 4 5.44 -9.33 0.36
C ALA A 4 4.16 -8.82 1.05
N ARG A 5 3.18 -9.70 1.31
CA ARG A 5 1.98 -9.34 2.09
C ARG A 5 2.34 -8.96 3.52
N ILE A 6 3.21 -9.76 4.16
CA ILE A 6 3.69 -9.49 5.53
C ILE A 6 4.48 -8.18 5.56
N ALA A 7 5.37 -7.96 4.60
CA ALA A 7 6.16 -6.74 4.49
C ALA A 7 5.27 -5.49 4.38
N GLY A 8 4.24 -5.53 3.52
CA GLY A 8 3.27 -4.43 3.42
C GLY A 8 2.48 -4.19 4.73
N ILE A 9 2.07 -5.24 5.43
CA ILE A 9 1.38 -5.12 6.73
C ILE A 9 2.30 -4.51 7.80
N MET A 10 3.57 -4.93 7.84
CA MET A 10 4.57 -4.36 8.74
C MET A 10 4.82 -2.88 8.43
N ALA A 11 4.94 -2.54 7.15
CA ALA A 11 5.17 -1.18 6.68
C ALA A 11 4.02 -0.23 7.05
N ALA A 12 2.76 -0.66 6.87
CA ALA A 12 1.60 0.13 7.29
C ALA A 12 1.72 0.59 8.75
N LYS A 13 2.07 -0.33 9.66
CA LYS A 13 2.18 -0.06 11.10
C LYS A 13 3.37 0.84 11.46
N ARG A 14 4.35 0.94 10.57
CA ARG A 14 5.58 1.75 10.73
C ARG A 14 5.62 2.97 9.83
N THR A 15 4.48 3.38 9.25
CA THR A 15 4.42 4.52 8.34
C THR A 15 4.96 5.80 8.97
N HIS A 16 4.67 6.04 10.24
CA HIS A 16 5.17 7.18 11.01
C HIS A 16 6.69 7.18 11.23
N GLU A 17 7.35 6.02 11.13
CA GLU A 17 8.83 5.94 11.18
C GLU A 17 9.46 6.34 9.84
N LEU A 18 8.69 6.26 8.75
CA LEU A 18 9.18 6.47 7.37
C LEU A 18 8.78 7.85 6.81
N VAL A 19 7.60 8.36 7.17
CA VAL A 19 7.05 9.62 6.68
C VAL A 19 7.09 10.66 7.81
N PRO A 20 7.98 11.68 7.76
CA PRO A 20 8.33 12.52 8.91
C PRO A 20 7.19 13.22 9.65
N LEU A 21 6.08 13.52 8.97
CA LEU A 21 4.93 14.24 9.54
C LEU A 21 3.70 13.34 9.74
N CYS A 22 3.85 12.02 9.56
CA CYS A 22 2.80 11.08 9.90
C CYS A 22 2.74 10.87 11.41
N HIS A 23 1.53 10.77 11.93
CA HIS A 23 1.31 10.49 13.34
C HIS A 23 1.37 8.98 13.57
N PRO A 24 1.84 8.52 14.74
CA PRO A 24 1.68 7.11 15.11
C PRO A 24 0.18 6.78 15.24
N LEU A 25 -0.28 5.77 14.48
CA LEU A 25 -1.68 5.34 14.46
C LEU A 25 -1.81 3.87 14.88
N MET A 26 -2.74 3.60 15.79
CA MET A 26 -3.15 2.24 16.16
C MET A 26 -4.15 1.69 15.14
N LEU A 27 -3.64 1.14 14.04
CA LEU A 27 -4.47 0.60 12.96
C LEU A 27 -5.36 -0.55 13.45
N THR A 28 -6.64 -0.51 13.08
CA THR A 28 -7.63 -1.54 13.42
C THR A 28 -7.66 -2.67 12.41
N LYS A 29 -7.28 -2.39 11.14
CA LYS A 29 -7.15 -3.39 10.09
C LYS A 29 -6.08 -2.97 9.08
N VAL A 30 -5.29 -3.94 8.64
CA VAL A 30 -4.43 -3.83 7.46
C VAL A 30 -4.58 -5.10 6.64
N SER A 31 -4.78 -4.97 5.33
CA SER A 31 -4.69 -6.10 4.40
C SER A 31 -3.93 -5.68 3.14
N VAL A 32 -3.22 -6.64 2.55
CA VAL A 32 -2.49 -6.48 1.30
C VAL A 32 -2.85 -7.64 0.39
N ASP A 33 -3.43 -7.31 -0.75
CA ASP A 33 -3.80 -8.24 -1.81
C ASP A 33 -2.87 -8.08 -2.99
N ILE A 34 -2.39 -9.22 -3.50
CA ILE A 34 -1.44 -9.29 -4.61
C ILE A 34 -2.01 -10.32 -5.57
N VAL A 35 -2.34 -9.87 -6.78
CA VAL A 35 -2.93 -10.69 -7.83
C VAL A 35 -2.17 -10.48 -9.14
N PRO A 36 -1.96 -11.53 -9.95
CA PRO A 36 -1.55 -11.36 -11.34
C PRO A 36 -2.58 -10.53 -12.09
N ASP A 37 -2.10 -9.61 -12.92
CA ASP A 37 -2.92 -8.85 -13.85
C ASP A 37 -2.59 -9.38 -15.26
N THR A 38 -3.59 -9.67 -16.09
CA THR A 38 -3.35 -10.17 -17.45
C THR A 38 -3.16 -9.02 -18.44
N ALA A 39 -3.63 -7.82 -18.11
CA ALA A 39 -3.46 -6.61 -18.92
C ALA A 39 -2.13 -5.88 -18.62
N LEU A 40 -1.50 -6.20 -17.49
CA LEU A 40 -0.15 -5.76 -17.13
C LEU A 40 0.69 -7.02 -16.96
N PRO A 41 1.77 -7.27 -17.72
CA PRO A 41 2.62 -8.45 -17.51
C PRO A 41 3.35 -8.38 -16.15
N GLY A 42 2.63 -8.63 -15.05
CA GLY A 42 3.03 -8.26 -13.71
C GLY A 42 1.95 -8.48 -12.64
N LEU A 43 2.12 -7.80 -11.52
CA LEU A 43 1.29 -7.97 -10.32
C LEU A 43 0.58 -6.67 -9.98
N ARG A 44 -0.71 -6.76 -9.67
CA ARG A 44 -1.49 -5.69 -9.06
C ARG A 44 -1.47 -5.85 -7.54
N VAL A 45 -0.99 -4.83 -6.85
CA VAL A 45 -0.95 -4.77 -5.39
C VAL A 45 -2.01 -3.77 -4.91
N THR A 46 -2.89 -4.22 -4.02
CA THR A 46 -3.90 -3.38 -3.37
C THR A 46 -3.74 -3.49 -1.86
N ALA A 47 -3.60 -2.35 -1.18
CA ALA A 47 -3.52 -2.29 0.26
C ALA A 47 -4.73 -1.54 0.84
N LEU A 48 -5.24 -2.05 1.96
CA LEU A 48 -6.30 -1.44 2.74
C LEU A 48 -5.78 -1.20 4.15
N ALA A 49 -5.94 0.03 4.64
CA ALA A 49 -5.74 0.37 6.04
C ALA A 49 -7.05 0.92 6.63
N ARG A 50 -7.31 0.62 7.90
CA ARG A 50 -8.42 1.20 8.67
C ARG A 50 -7.92 1.61 10.05
N VAL A 51 -8.50 2.69 10.57
CA VAL A 51 -8.31 3.19 11.92
C VAL A 51 -9.62 3.73 12.46
N THR A 52 -9.75 3.74 13.79
CA THR A 52 -10.73 4.58 14.49
C THR A 52 -9.96 5.73 15.12
N GLY A 53 -10.02 6.92 14.52
CA GLY A 53 -9.19 8.04 14.94
C GLY A 53 -9.51 9.35 14.24
N LYS A 54 -8.79 10.42 14.62
CA LYS A 54 -8.98 11.78 14.08
C LYS A 54 -8.24 12.03 12.76
N THR A 55 -7.25 11.19 12.45
CA THR A 55 -6.38 11.31 11.27
C THR A 55 -6.73 10.20 10.29
N GLY A 56 -6.64 10.49 8.99
CA GLY A 56 -6.81 9.51 7.93
C GLY A 56 -5.65 8.50 7.87
N VAL A 57 -5.81 7.48 7.02
CA VAL A 57 -4.85 6.38 6.84
C VAL A 57 -4.38 6.20 5.39
N GLU A 58 -4.42 7.29 4.62
CA GLU A 58 -3.96 7.30 3.23
C GLU A 58 -2.50 6.86 3.14
N MET A 59 -1.67 7.37 4.06
CA MET A 59 -0.24 7.10 4.06
C MET A 59 0.07 5.66 4.44
N GLU A 60 -0.69 5.05 5.35
CA GLU A 60 -0.53 3.66 5.75
C GLU A 60 -0.89 2.70 4.61
N ALA A 61 -1.93 3.00 3.85
CA ALA A 61 -2.29 2.23 2.66
C ALA A 61 -1.23 2.36 1.55
N LEU A 62 -0.77 3.58 1.25
CA LEU A 62 0.24 3.84 0.23
C LEU A 62 1.60 3.22 0.58
N THR A 63 2.01 3.35 1.83
CA THR A 63 3.26 2.76 2.35
C THR A 63 3.22 1.23 2.28
N ALA A 64 2.09 0.61 2.66
CA ALA A 64 1.92 -0.83 2.57
C ALA A 64 2.06 -1.37 1.14
N ALA A 65 1.38 -0.73 0.19
CA ALA A 65 1.48 -1.09 -1.23
C ALA A 65 2.92 -0.92 -1.74
N SER A 66 3.57 0.19 -1.39
CA SER A 66 4.93 0.51 -1.82
C SER A 66 5.94 -0.53 -1.34
N VAL A 67 5.92 -0.87 -0.05
CA VAL A 67 6.86 -1.85 0.52
C VAL A 67 6.55 -3.26 0.05
N ALA A 68 5.28 -3.62 -0.16
CA ALA A 68 4.93 -4.89 -0.80
C ALA A 68 5.52 -4.98 -2.23
N CYS A 69 5.41 -3.92 -3.03
CA CYS A 69 6.04 -3.85 -4.36
C CYS A 69 7.57 -3.95 -4.30
N LEU A 70 8.21 -3.23 -3.38
CA LEU A 70 9.67 -3.32 -3.18
C LEU A 70 10.10 -4.73 -2.76
N THR A 71 9.30 -5.42 -1.95
CA THR A 71 9.57 -6.79 -1.53
C THR A 71 9.42 -7.77 -2.69
N ILE A 72 8.40 -7.59 -3.55
CA ILE A 72 8.26 -8.37 -4.78
C ILE A 72 9.49 -8.18 -5.67
N TYR A 73 9.91 -6.92 -5.87
CA TYR A 73 11.09 -6.60 -6.66
C TYR A 73 12.32 -7.30 -6.08
N ASP A 74 12.55 -7.18 -4.77
CA ASP A 74 13.68 -7.83 -4.10
C ASP A 74 13.71 -9.35 -4.29
N MET A 75 12.55 -10.00 -4.23
CA MET A 75 12.41 -11.45 -4.42
C MET A 75 12.63 -11.89 -5.87
N ALA A 76 12.34 -11.04 -6.86
CA ALA A 76 12.35 -11.40 -8.28
C ALA A 76 13.49 -10.76 -9.10
N LYS A 77 14.25 -9.80 -8.54
CA LYS A 77 15.33 -9.07 -9.23
C LYS A 77 16.45 -9.94 -9.80
N ALA A 78 16.58 -11.18 -9.32
CA ALA A 78 17.53 -12.14 -9.87
C ALA A 78 17.09 -12.69 -11.23
N VAL A 79 15.78 -12.74 -11.47
CA VAL A 79 15.15 -13.23 -12.71
C VAL A 79 14.99 -12.08 -13.71
N ASP A 80 14.48 -10.94 -13.24
CA ASP A 80 14.27 -9.77 -14.08
C ASP A 80 14.62 -8.48 -13.31
N ARG A 81 15.62 -7.73 -13.79
CA ARG A 81 16.01 -6.43 -13.22
C ARG A 81 15.28 -5.25 -13.87
N GLY A 82 14.57 -5.49 -14.97
CA GLY A 82 13.82 -4.48 -15.72
C GLY A 82 12.41 -4.21 -15.17
N MET A 83 11.99 -4.92 -14.11
CA MET A 83 10.69 -4.72 -13.47
C MET A 83 10.50 -3.25 -13.05
N VAL A 84 9.32 -2.70 -13.34
CA VAL A 84 8.96 -1.33 -12.97
C VAL A 84 7.88 -1.36 -11.89
N ILE A 85 8.12 -0.63 -10.80
CA ILE A 85 7.08 -0.31 -9.82
C ILE A 85 6.43 1.00 -10.26
N GLY A 86 5.14 0.99 -10.53
CA GLY A 86 4.40 2.16 -11.01
C GLY A 86 2.97 2.20 -10.51
N GLY A 87 2.28 3.30 -10.79
CA GLY A 87 0.85 3.44 -10.51
C GLY A 87 0.47 3.44 -9.02
N ILE A 88 1.42 3.73 -8.11
CA ILE A 88 1.14 3.85 -6.68
C ILE A 88 0.23 5.07 -6.48
N ARG A 89 -1.02 4.81 -6.12
CA ARG A 89 -2.04 5.86 -5.91
C ARG A 89 -3.09 5.43 -4.89
N LEU A 90 -3.73 6.42 -4.29
CA LEU A 90 -4.92 6.21 -3.48
C LEU A 90 -6.11 5.94 -4.39
N VAL A 91 -6.87 4.86 -4.11
CA VAL A 91 -8.02 4.45 -4.93
C VAL A 91 -9.33 4.89 -4.32
N GLU A 92 -9.44 4.74 -3.01
CA GLU A 92 -10.61 5.12 -2.22
C GLU A 92 -10.16 5.55 -0.82
N LYS A 93 -10.84 6.54 -0.25
CA LYS A 93 -10.77 6.90 1.16
C LYS A 93 -12.19 7.23 1.62
N THR A 94 -12.57 6.71 2.77
CA THR A 94 -13.86 7.03 3.39
C THR A 94 -13.66 7.61 4.77
N GLY A 95 -14.51 8.56 5.15
CA GLY A 95 -14.52 9.19 6.47
C GLY A 95 -13.54 10.35 6.65
N GLY A 96 -13.68 11.04 7.79
CA GLY A 96 -12.99 12.30 8.08
C GLY A 96 -13.76 13.52 7.56
N LYS A 97 -13.32 14.72 7.96
CA LYS A 97 -14.01 15.99 7.65
C LYS A 97 -14.06 16.31 6.15
N SER A 98 -13.06 15.86 5.39
CA SER A 98 -12.95 16.10 3.95
C SER A 98 -13.93 15.26 3.10
N GLY A 99 -14.69 14.35 3.73
CA GLY A 99 -15.60 13.45 3.03
C GLY A 99 -14.89 12.29 2.33
N ASP A 100 -15.69 11.53 1.59
CA ASP A 100 -15.24 10.35 0.86
C ASP A 100 -14.56 10.77 -0.46
N TYR A 101 -13.51 10.04 -0.81
CA TYR A 101 -12.78 10.20 -2.05
C TYR A 101 -12.77 8.87 -2.80
N ARG A 102 -13.04 8.93 -4.11
CA ARG A 102 -12.77 7.85 -5.05
C ARG A 102 -11.98 8.40 -6.22
N ALA A 103 -10.91 7.73 -6.58
CA ALA A 103 -10.09 8.14 -7.69
C ALA A 103 -10.81 7.83 -9.01
N GLY A 104 -10.83 8.80 -9.93
CA GLY A 104 -11.30 8.59 -11.29
C GLY A 104 -10.42 7.62 -12.09
N GLU A 105 -10.92 7.22 -13.25
CA GLU A 105 -10.13 6.58 -14.29
C GLU A 105 -9.07 7.59 -14.79
N ARG A 106 -7.82 7.15 -14.87
CA ARG A 106 -6.67 7.91 -15.40
C ARG A 106 -5.96 7.04 -16.40
#